data_AF-J6DSZ7-F1
#
_entry.id   AF-J6DSZ7-F1
#
_cell.length_a   1.000
_cell.length_b   1.000
_cell.length_c   1.000
_cell.angle_alpha   90.00
_cell.angle_beta   90.00
_cell.angle_gamma   90.00
#
_symmetry.space_group_name_H-M   'P 1'
#
loop_
_entity.id
_entity.type
_entity.pdbx_description
1 polymer ?
#
loop_
_entity_poly.entity_id
_entity_poly.type
_entity_poly.pdbx_seq_one_letter_code
_entity_poly.pdbx_strand_id
1 'polypeptide(L)' 'MLDQKFSQSEIARRLGRDRATISREIKRNYWHDQELPDAEGYWAMTANDMAHERRRRIGKL' A
#
# COMPACT_ATOMS: atom_id res chain seq x y z
N MET A 1 10.85 -18.20 4.83
CA MET A 1 9.64 -17.71 5.54
C MET A 1 8.73 -17.11 4.47
N LEU A 2 8.16 -17.98 3.64
CA LEU A 2 7.54 -17.64 2.36
C LEU A 2 6.05 -17.33 2.53
N ASP A 3 5.63 -16.20 1.97
CA ASP A 3 4.31 -16.04 1.36
C ASP A 3 3.07 -16.23 2.25
N GLN A 4 3.07 -15.64 3.46
CA GLN A 4 1.78 -15.25 4.02
C GLN A 4 1.32 -13.98 3.33
N LYS A 5 0.90 -14.11 2.05
CA LYS A 5 0.17 -13.07 1.32
C LYS A 5 -1.17 -12.90 2.03
N PHE A 6 -1.18 -12.11 3.11
CA PHE A 6 -2.40 -11.75 3.81
C PHE A 6 -3.42 -11.27 2.79
N SER A 7 -4.64 -11.81 2.87
CA SER A 7 -5.70 -11.36 1.98
C SER A 7 -5.94 -9.86 2.17
N GLN A 8 -6.32 -9.13 1.12
CA GLN A 8 -6.63 -7.70 1.23
C GLN A 8 -7.66 -7.41 2.34
N SER A 9 -8.61 -8.34 2.56
CA SER A 9 -9.60 -8.27 3.62
C SER A 9 -8.99 -8.37 5.02
N GLU A 10 -7.95 -9.18 5.18
CA GLU A 10 -7.25 -9.36 6.45
C GLU A 10 -6.36 -8.16 6.77
N ILE A 11 -5.67 -7.64 5.77
CA ILE A 11 -4.94 -6.36 5.88
C ILE A 11 -5.90 -5.23 6.26
N ALA A 12 -7.05 -5.15 5.59
CA ALA A 12 -8.09 -4.17 5.87
C ALA A 12 -8.60 -4.27 7.33
N ARG A 13 -8.91 -5.49 7.79
CA ARG A 13 -9.34 -5.75 9.17
C ARG A 13 -8.25 -5.36 10.17
N ARG A 14 -6.99 -5.73 9.93
CA ARG A 14 -5.87 -5.43 10.82
C ARG A 14 -5.55 -3.94 10.91
N LEU A 15 -5.76 -3.20 9.82
CA LEU A 15 -5.56 -1.76 9.75
C LEU A 15 -6.81 -0.93 10.12
N GLY A 16 -7.96 -1.57 10.36
CA GLY A 16 -9.24 -0.86 10.59
C GLY A 16 -9.69 -0.03 9.39
N ARG A 17 -9.29 -0.41 8.18
CA ARG A 17 -9.59 0.30 6.92
C ARG A 17 -10.61 -0.47 6.10
N ASP A 18 -11.29 0.24 5.21
CA ASP A 18 -12.15 -0.40 4.22
C ASP A 18 -11.33 -1.22 3.20
N ARG A 19 -11.84 -2.39 2.79
CA ARG A 19 -11.16 -3.27 1.82
C ARG A 19 -10.94 -2.57 0.48
N ALA A 20 -11.87 -1.74 0.02
CA ALA A 20 -11.70 -1.02 -1.24
C ALA A 20 -10.60 0.05 -1.12
N THR A 21 -10.33 0.57 0.08
CA THR A 21 -9.17 1.44 0.32
C THR A 21 -7.87 0.69 0.12
N ILE A 22 -7.70 -0.48 0.75
CA ILE A 22 -6.52 -1.33 0.56
C ILE A 22 -6.35 -1.72 -0.90
N SER A 23 -7.42 -2.09 -1.60
CA SER A 23 -7.39 -2.41 -3.03
C SER A 23 -6.90 -1.23 -3.89
N ARG A 24 -7.41 -0.01 -3.63
CA ARG A 24 -6.97 1.20 -4.34
C ARG A 24 -5.52 1.57 -4.01
N GLU A 25 -5.09 1.39 -2.76
CA GLU A 25 -3.71 1.64 -2.34
C GLU A 25 -2.74 0.64 -2.98
N ILE A 26 -3.05 -0.66 -2.98
CA ILE A 26 -2.25 -1.67 -3.69
C ILE A 26 -2.14 -1.32 -5.18
N LYS A 27 -3.21 -0.83 -5.83
CA LYS A 27 -3.13 -0.47 -7.25
C LYS A 27 -2.33 0.80 -7.52
N ARG A 28 -2.32 1.76 -6.59
CA ARG A 28 -1.80 3.14 -6.84
C ARG A 28 -0.51 3.48 -6.11
N ASN A 29 -0.22 2.75 -5.04
CA ASN A 29 0.85 2.99 -4.09
C ASN A 29 1.61 1.67 -3.81
N TYR A 30 1.67 0.77 -4.80
CA TYR A 30 2.55 -0.40 -4.75
C TYR A 30 3.98 0.11 -4.84
N TRP A 31 4.81 -0.24 -3.87
CA TRP A 31 6.22 0.07 -3.93
C TRP A 31 6.88 -0.93 -4.89
N HIS A 32 7.41 -0.42 -5.99
CA HIS A 32 8.23 -1.19 -6.92
C HIS A 32 9.61 -0.57 -6.89
N ASP A 33 10.57 -1.28 -6.31
CA ASP A 33 11.98 -0.88 -6.31
C ASP A 33 12.73 -1.79 -7.27
N GLN A 34 13.32 -1.19 -8.29
CA GLN A 34 14.08 -1.93 -9.29
C GLN A 34 15.44 -2.39 -8.74
N GLU A 35 15.92 -1.79 -7.64
CA GLU A 35 17.22 -2.10 -7.04
C GLU A 35 17.13 -3.16 -5.94
N LEU A 36 15.94 -3.37 -5.36
CA LEU A 36 15.69 -4.36 -4.31
C LEU A 36 14.41 -5.18 -4.60
N PRO A 37 14.51 -6.19 -5.48
CA PRO A 37 13.36 -7.05 -5.84
C PRO A 37 12.76 -7.78 -4.63
N ASP A 38 13.58 -8.09 -3.63
CA ASP A 38 13.15 -8.77 -2.39
C ASP A 38 12.36 -7.86 -1.44
N ALA A 39 12.38 -6.53 -1.65
CA ALA A 39 11.61 -5.55 -0.90
C ALA A 39 10.30 -5.15 -1.60
N GLU A 40 10.02 -5.71 -2.79
CA GLU A 40 8.79 -5.45 -3.52
C GLU A 40 7.57 -5.95 -2.74
N GLY A 41 6.64 -5.03 -2.46
CA GLY A 41 5.45 -5.40 -1.71
C GLY A 41 4.56 -4.23 -1.29
N TYR A 42 3.43 -4.60 -0.70
CA TYR A 42 2.53 -3.64 -0.08
C TYR A 42 2.98 -3.36 1.36
N TRP A 43 3.55 -2.18 1.56
CA TRP A 43 3.94 -1.66 2.87
C TRP A 43 2.97 -0.57 3.28
N ALA A 44 2.18 -0.77 4.34
CA ALA A 44 1.09 0.14 4.71
C ALA A 44 1.57 1.58 5.00
N MET A 45 2.76 1.75 5.59
CA MET A 45 3.35 3.07 5.85
C MET A 45 3.80 3.74 4.55
N THR A 46 4.57 3.04 3.71
CA THR A 46 5.01 3.55 2.42
C THR A 46 3.83 3.87 1.51
N ALA A 47 2.79 3.03 1.52
CA ALA A 47 1.55 3.26 0.78
C ALA A 47 0.82 4.52 1.28
N ASN A 48 0.86 4.81 2.58
CA ASN A 48 0.30 6.04 3.14
C ASN A 48 1.09 7.26 2.69
N ASP A 49 2.42 7.22 2.75
CA ASP A 49 3.29 8.33 2.36
C ASP A 49 3.14 8.66 0.87
N MET A 50 3.13 7.65 0.00
CA MET A 50 2.82 7.80 -1.42
C MET A 50 1.42 8.41 -1.65
N ALA A 51 0.42 8.04 -0.84
CA ALA A 51 -0.90 8.64 -0.92
C ALA A 51 -0.87 10.13 -0.55
N HIS A 52 -0.12 10.49 0.49
CA HIS A 52 0.07 11.87 0.93
C HIS A 52 0.79 12.68 -0.13
N GLU A 53 1.93 12.23 -0.64
CA GLU A 53 2.64 12.94 -1.70
C GLU A 53 1.76 13.18 -2.93
N ARG A 54 1.03 12.16 -3.38
CA ARG A 54 0.11 12.32 -4.52
C ARG A 54 -0.96 13.38 -4.21
N ARG A 55 -1.56 13.36 -3.01
CA ARG A 55 -2.57 14.35 -2.60
C ARG A 55 -1.99 15.76 -2.56
N ARG A 56 -0.73 15.93 -2.13
CA ARG A 56 -0.02 17.22 -2.17
C ARG A 56 0.14 17.70 -3.60
N ARG A 57 0.60 16.84 -4.51
CA ARG A 57 0.77 17.18 -5.94
C ARG A 57 -0.51 17.66 -6.61
N ILE A 58 -1.66 17.13 -6.21
CA ILE A 58 -2.98 17.51 -6.76
C ILE A 58 -3.71 18.59 -5.94
N GLY A 59 -3.07 19.19 -4.93
CA GLY A 59 -3.65 20.25 -4.11
C GLY A 59 -4.84 19.81 -3.24
N LYS A 60 -4.88 18.54 -2.82
CA LYS A 60 -5.95 17.96 -1.97
C LYS A 60 -5.48 17.62 -0.56
N LEU A 61 -4.50 18.37 -0.07
CA LEU A 61 -3.87 18.20 1.24
C LEU A 61 -3.69 19.56 1.89
#